data_AF-A0A4Z0N4Q3-F1
#
_entry.id   AF-A0A4Z0N4Q3-F1
#
_cell.length_a   1.000
_cell.length_b   1.000
_cell.length_c   1.000
_cell.angle_alpha   90.00
_cell.angle_beta   90.00
_cell.angle_gamma   90.00
#
_symmetry.space_group_name_H-M   'P 1'
#
loop_
_entity.id
_entity.type
_entity.pdbx_description
1 polymer ?
#
loop_
_entity_poly.entity_id
_entity_poly.type
_entity_poly.pdbx_seq_one_letter_code
_entity_poly.pdbx_strand_id
1 'polypeptide(L)'
;YHETGLHAWDHHAWQTHSGHWSIRQLEEDIARGITALEAIIGKPVTCSAAAGWRADGRVVRAKEPFNLRYNSDGRGTTLFRPLLMPGQTGTPQIPVTLPTWDEVIGPAVQAQSFNTWIISRMLQDKGTPVYTIHAEVEGIVHQPLFEDLLVRARDAGITFCPLGELLPTSPESLPLVLIVRGHIPGREGWLGCQQAASAS
;
A
#
# COMPACT_ATOMS: atom_id res chain seq x y z
N TYR A 1 6.27 -14.20 11.10
CA TYR A 1 7.41 -13.27 10.97
C TYR A 1 6.88 -11.94 10.48
N HIS A 2 7.63 -10.85 10.58
CA HIS A 2 7.26 -9.56 9.99
C HIS A 2 8.12 -9.26 8.77
N GLU A 3 7.49 -8.75 7.72
CA GLU A 3 8.18 -8.22 6.55
C GLU A 3 8.45 -6.73 6.75
N THR A 4 9.57 -6.25 6.22
CA THR A 4 9.99 -4.85 6.32
C THR A 4 10.33 -4.37 4.92
N GLY A 5 9.67 -3.31 4.47
CA GLY A 5 9.84 -2.72 3.15
C GLY A 5 10.09 -1.22 3.23
N LEU A 6 10.54 -0.63 2.12
CA LEU A 6 10.73 0.81 2.03
C LEU A 6 9.38 1.54 2.12
N HIS A 7 9.28 2.55 2.98
CA HIS A 7 8.15 3.46 3.00
C HIS A 7 8.46 4.79 2.30
N ALA A 8 9.56 5.42 2.70
CA ALA A 8 10.22 6.56 2.07
C ALA A 8 11.61 6.75 2.71
N TRP A 9 12.50 7.50 2.07
CA TRP A 9 13.68 8.06 2.76
C TRP A 9 13.25 9.20 3.70
N ASP A 10 12.49 10.15 3.17
CA ASP A 10 11.85 11.23 3.93
C ASP A 10 10.35 11.21 3.62
N HIS A 11 9.56 10.84 4.61
CA HIS A 11 8.11 10.71 4.48
C HIS A 11 7.43 12.02 4.05
N HIS A 12 7.82 13.14 4.66
CA HIS A 12 7.21 14.43 4.40
C HIS A 12 7.58 14.93 3.00
N ALA A 13 8.86 14.85 2.63
CA ALA A 13 9.33 15.25 1.32
C ALA A 13 8.68 14.41 0.21
N TRP A 14 8.58 13.09 0.41
CA TRP A 14 7.90 12.21 -0.54
C TRP A 14 6.44 12.60 -0.73
N GLN A 15 5.68 12.72 0.36
CA GLN A 15 4.25 12.99 0.28
C GLN A 15 3.94 14.35 -0.36
N THR A 16 4.82 15.33 -0.15
CA THR A 16 4.67 16.71 -0.63
C THR A 16 5.10 16.86 -2.09
N HIS A 17 6.23 16.24 -2.49
CA HIS A 17 6.92 16.61 -3.72
C HIS A 17 7.06 15.51 -4.77
N SER A 18 6.90 14.23 -4.41
CA SER A 18 7.05 13.09 -5.35
C SER A 18 6.18 13.25 -6.61
N GLY A 19 5.06 13.94 -6.49
CA GLY A 19 4.19 14.23 -7.61
C GLY A 19 4.80 15.10 -8.71
N HIS A 20 5.85 15.86 -8.41
CA HIS A 20 6.48 16.82 -9.31
C HIS A 20 7.96 16.50 -9.60
N TRP A 21 8.55 15.58 -8.83
CA TRP A 21 9.92 15.14 -9.05
C TRP A 21 10.12 14.53 -10.44
N SER A 22 11.32 14.76 -10.96
CA SER A 22 11.85 14.01 -12.10
C SER A 22 12.07 12.54 -11.73
N ILE A 23 12.19 11.67 -12.72
CA ILE A 23 12.51 10.25 -12.48
C ILE A 23 13.81 10.11 -11.69
N ARG A 24 14.83 10.88 -12.06
CA ARG A 24 16.12 10.88 -11.37
C ARG A 24 15.97 11.23 -9.87
N GLN A 25 15.17 12.23 -9.54
CA GLN A 25 14.92 12.60 -8.14
C GLN A 25 14.18 11.49 -7.38
N LEU A 26 13.21 10.83 -8.03
CA LEU A 26 12.53 9.66 -7.45
C LEU A 26 13.52 8.53 -7.18
N GLU A 27 14.34 8.18 -8.17
CA GLU A 27 15.37 7.13 -8.06
C GLU A 27 16.38 7.44 -6.96
N GLU A 28 16.89 8.68 -6.89
CA GLU A 28 17.82 9.11 -5.85
C GLU A 28 17.20 9.03 -4.44
N ASP A 29 15.93 9.39 -4.28
CA ASP A 29 15.24 9.28 -3.00
C ASP A 29 15.01 7.83 -2.58
N ILE A 30 14.54 6.99 -3.51
CA ILE A 30 14.34 5.55 -3.30
C ILE A 30 15.67 4.88 -2.93
N ALA A 31 16.75 5.19 -3.66
CA ALA A 31 18.08 4.62 -3.42
C ALA A 31 18.59 4.93 -2.01
N ARG A 32 18.42 6.17 -1.54
CA ARG A 32 18.79 6.56 -0.17
C ARG A 32 18.00 5.77 0.86
N GLY A 33 16.69 5.65 0.65
CA GLY A 33 15.81 4.91 1.55
C GLY A 33 16.15 3.42 1.64
N ILE A 34 16.35 2.77 0.49
CA ILE A 34 16.76 1.36 0.42
C ILE A 34 18.11 1.17 1.10
N THR A 35 19.12 1.97 0.74
CA THR A 35 20.47 1.86 1.32
C THR A 35 20.44 1.99 2.85
N ALA A 36 19.71 3.00 3.36
CA ALA A 36 19.60 3.21 4.79
C ALA A 36 18.85 2.06 5.49
N LEU A 37 17.75 1.60 4.90
CA LEU A 37 16.95 0.53 5.48
C LEU A 37 17.72 -0.80 5.49
N GLU A 38 18.40 -1.15 4.40
CA GLU A 38 19.25 -2.35 4.29
C GLU A 38 20.38 -2.34 5.34
N ALA A 39 21.00 -1.19 5.57
CA ALA A 39 22.01 -1.03 6.62
C ALA A 39 21.43 -1.25 8.03
N ILE A 40 20.17 -0.88 8.27
CA ILE A 40 19.48 -1.08 9.55
C ILE A 40 19.08 -2.54 9.74
N ILE A 41 18.49 -3.18 8.72
CA ILE A 41 17.90 -4.52 8.84
C ILE A 41 18.90 -5.65 8.52
N GLY A 42 20.06 -5.33 7.96
CA GLY A 42 21.14 -6.28 7.65
C GLY A 42 20.78 -7.29 6.54
N LYS A 43 19.76 -7.02 5.73
CA LYS A 43 19.28 -7.87 4.64
C LYS A 43 18.73 -7.00 3.50
N PRO A 44 18.64 -7.53 2.26
CA PRO A 44 18.08 -6.80 1.13
C PRO A 44 16.64 -6.37 1.36
N VAL A 45 16.27 -5.17 0.90
CA VAL A 45 14.90 -4.70 0.88
C VAL A 45 14.20 -5.28 -0.36
N THR A 46 13.12 -6.03 -0.14
CA THR A 46 12.44 -6.74 -1.23
C THR A 46 11.06 -6.21 -1.57
N CYS A 47 10.57 -5.19 -0.86
CA CYS A 47 9.25 -4.62 -1.11
C CYS A 47 9.19 -3.15 -0.68
N SER A 48 8.13 -2.47 -1.11
CA SER A 48 7.87 -1.09 -0.68
C SER A 48 6.37 -0.77 -0.58
N ALA A 49 6.05 0.31 0.13
CA ALA A 49 4.71 0.90 0.14
C ALA A 49 4.88 2.43 0.19
N ALA A 50 4.57 3.14 -0.89
CA ALA A 50 4.83 4.58 -0.99
C ALA A 50 4.12 5.39 0.12
N ALA A 51 4.87 6.29 0.77
CA ALA A 51 4.34 7.26 1.74
C ALA A 51 3.13 8.03 1.19
N GLY A 52 2.06 8.09 2.00
CA GLY A 52 0.78 8.71 1.63
C GLY A 52 0.12 8.12 0.38
N TRP A 53 0.54 6.93 -0.06
CA TRP A 53 0.17 6.33 -1.34
C TRP A 53 0.40 7.27 -2.54
N ARG A 54 1.42 8.13 -2.46
CA ARG A 54 1.80 9.02 -3.56
C ARG A 54 2.59 8.23 -4.60
N ALA A 55 1.87 7.60 -5.52
CA ALA A 55 2.45 6.87 -6.64
C ALA A 55 1.63 6.99 -7.93
N ASP A 56 2.34 7.13 -9.03
CA ASP A 56 1.82 6.99 -10.38
C ASP A 56 2.80 6.12 -11.21
N GLY A 57 2.54 5.93 -12.50
CA GLY A 57 3.42 5.14 -13.37
C GLY A 57 4.90 5.58 -13.37
N ARG A 58 5.21 6.85 -13.05
CA ARG A 58 6.60 7.32 -12.94
C ARG A 58 7.27 6.80 -11.68
N VAL A 59 6.53 6.73 -10.57
CA VAL A 59 7.02 6.14 -9.31
C VAL A 59 7.31 4.66 -9.51
N VAL A 60 6.41 3.93 -10.18
CA VAL A 60 6.66 2.51 -10.51
C VAL A 60 7.92 2.40 -11.36
N ARG A 61 8.03 3.17 -12.45
CA ARG A 61 9.22 3.17 -13.32
C ARG A 61 10.52 3.44 -12.55
N ALA A 62 10.50 4.40 -11.62
CA ALA A 62 11.66 4.73 -10.80
C ALA A 62 12.06 3.60 -9.83
N LYS A 63 11.13 2.70 -9.48
CA LYS A 63 11.39 1.56 -8.59
C LYS A 63 11.94 0.32 -9.31
N GLU A 64 11.72 0.20 -10.62
CA GLU A 64 12.12 -0.99 -11.39
C GLU A 64 13.62 -1.36 -11.26
N PRO A 65 14.58 -0.42 -11.26
CA PRO A 65 16.00 -0.75 -11.10
C PRO A 65 16.36 -1.44 -9.78
N PHE A 66 15.49 -1.36 -8.76
CA PHE A 66 15.74 -1.90 -7.42
C PHE A 66 15.25 -3.35 -7.25
N ASN A 67 14.64 -3.96 -8.28
CA ASN A 67 14.23 -5.37 -8.29
C ASN A 67 13.38 -5.79 -7.08
N LEU A 68 12.48 -4.92 -6.64
CA LEU A 68 11.52 -5.23 -5.58
C LEU A 68 10.59 -6.37 -6.05
N ARG A 69 10.20 -7.26 -5.14
CA ARG A 69 9.27 -8.36 -5.41
C ARG A 69 7.85 -7.86 -5.65
N TYR A 70 7.44 -6.82 -4.92
CA TYR A 70 6.15 -6.16 -5.05
C TYR A 70 6.19 -4.75 -4.44
N ASN A 71 5.18 -3.95 -4.75
CA ASN A 71 4.89 -2.71 -4.04
C ASN A 71 3.43 -2.65 -3.57
N SER A 72 3.15 -1.84 -2.55
CA SER A 72 1.81 -1.55 -2.03
C SER A 72 1.56 -0.04 -2.08
N ASP A 73 1.58 0.51 -3.29
CA ASP A 73 1.74 1.95 -3.50
C ASP A 73 0.45 2.77 -3.55
N GLY A 74 -0.71 2.10 -3.51
CA GLY A 74 -1.96 2.74 -3.87
C GLY A 74 -3.22 2.06 -3.34
N ARG A 75 -4.35 2.72 -3.61
CA ARG A 75 -5.70 2.19 -3.42
C ARG A 75 -6.09 1.31 -4.60
N GLY A 76 -6.73 0.18 -4.32
CA GLY A 76 -7.24 -0.73 -5.34
C GLY A 76 -8.18 -1.77 -4.77
N THR A 77 -8.48 -2.79 -5.55
CA THR A 77 -9.40 -3.88 -5.19
C THR A 77 -8.78 -5.27 -5.37
N THR A 78 -7.77 -5.41 -6.23
CA THR A 78 -7.15 -6.69 -6.56
C THR A 78 -5.67 -6.51 -6.86
N LEU A 79 -4.86 -7.57 -6.68
CA LEU A 79 -3.46 -7.57 -7.09
C LEU A 79 -3.35 -7.37 -8.61
N PHE A 80 -2.33 -6.65 -9.05
CA PHE A 80 -2.14 -6.35 -10.48
C PHE A 80 -0.67 -6.14 -10.83
N ARG A 81 -0.36 -6.15 -12.13
CA ARG A 81 0.91 -5.64 -12.65
C ARG A 81 0.68 -4.28 -13.32
N PRO A 82 1.48 -3.25 -12.97
CA PRO A 82 1.36 -1.95 -13.61
C PRO A 82 1.68 -2.03 -15.10
N LEU A 83 0.82 -1.48 -15.95
CA LEU A 83 1.18 -1.20 -17.34
C LEU A 83 1.86 0.17 -17.39
N LEU A 84 3.15 0.20 -17.75
CA LEU A 84 3.93 1.45 -17.84
C LEU A 84 3.84 2.07 -19.23
N MET A 85 3.98 1.23 -20.26
CA MET A 85 3.84 1.55 -21.68
C MET A 85 3.39 0.27 -22.41
N PRO A 86 2.91 0.35 -23.67
CA PRO A 86 2.62 -0.84 -24.46
C PRO A 86 3.82 -1.80 -24.50
N GLY A 87 3.63 -3.03 -24.01
CA GLY A 87 4.70 -4.03 -23.93
C GLY A 87 5.67 -3.88 -22.74
N GLN A 88 5.54 -2.84 -21.92
CA GLN A 88 6.34 -2.65 -20.71
C GLN A 88 5.47 -2.65 -19.46
N THR A 89 5.69 -3.65 -18.62
CA THR A 89 4.99 -3.84 -17.34
C THR A 89 5.94 -3.61 -16.17
N GLY A 90 5.42 -3.13 -15.05
CA GLY A 90 6.18 -2.94 -13.82
C GLY A 90 6.08 -4.10 -12.84
N THR A 91 6.73 -3.90 -11.70
CA THR A 91 6.70 -4.74 -10.50
C THR A 91 5.26 -4.91 -9.96
N PRO A 92 4.84 -6.13 -9.56
CA PRO A 92 3.50 -6.40 -9.01
C PRO A 92 3.08 -5.44 -7.89
N GLN A 93 1.78 -5.16 -7.83
CA GLN A 93 1.16 -4.31 -6.82
C GLN A 93 0.19 -5.12 -5.96
N ILE A 94 0.32 -4.96 -4.65
CA ILE A 94 -0.63 -5.40 -3.64
C ILE A 94 -1.27 -4.13 -3.09
N PRO A 95 -2.36 -3.62 -3.69
CA PRO A 95 -2.94 -2.36 -3.25
C PRO A 95 -3.63 -2.48 -1.89
N VAL A 96 -3.74 -1.37 -1.18
CA VAL A 96 -4.61 -1.30 0.00
C VAL A 96 -6.05 -1.36 -0.47
N THR A 97 -6.83 -2.34 0.00
CA THR A 97 -8.21 -2.55 -0.45
C THR A 97 -9.25 -2.03 0.53
N LEU A 98 -8.91 -1.98 1.82
CA LEU A 98 -9.81 -1.51 2.88
C LEU A 98 -9.50 -0.07 3.30
N PRO A 99 -10.52 0.72 3.66
CA PRO A 99 -10.30 2.07 4.15
C PRO A 99 -9.69 2.07 5.56
N THR A 100 -8.91 3.10 5.86
CA THR A 100 -8.36 3.43 7.18
C THR A 100 -9.42 4.04 8.08
N TRP A 101 -9.09 4.17 9.37
CA TRP A 101 -9.98 4.75 10.36
C TRP A 101 -10.41 6.18 9.98
N ASP A 102 -9.46 7.03 9.60
CA ASP A 102 -9.66 8.43 9.21
C ASP A 102 -10.52 8.60 7.95
N GLU A 103 -10.55 7.60 7.05
CA GLU A 103 -11.33 7.67 5.82
C GLU A 103 -12.85 7.54 6.05
N VAL A 104 -13.30 6.92 7.15
CA VAL A 104 -14.71 6.53 7.32
C VAL A 104 -15.38 7.04 8.59
N ILE A 105 -14.60 7.48 9.58
CA ILE A 105 -15.12 7.87 10.89
C ILE A 105 -15.78 9.23 10.84
N GLY A 106 -17.03 9.29 11.28
CA GLY A 106 -17.92 10.45 11.14
C GLY A 106 -18.86 10.29 9.94
N PRO A 107 -18.39 10.46 8.68
CA PRO A 107 -19.22 10.42 7.48
C PRO A 107 -19.99 9.11 7.29
N ALA A 108 -19.45 7.97 7.73
CA ALA A 108 -20.05 6.65 7.51
C ALA A 108 -20.13 5.78 8.77
N VAL A 109 -19.20 5.93 9.71
CA VAL A 109 -19.05 5.03 10.86
C VAL A 109 -18.83 5.82 12.14
N GLN A 110 -19.55 5.46 13.20
CA GLN A 110 -19.28 5.99 14.54
C GLN A 110 -17.98 5.37 15.10
N ALA A 111 -17.17 6.17 15.80
CA ALA A 111 -15.86 5.74 16.30
C ALA A 111 -15.91 4.40 17.07
N GLN A 112 -16.92 4.23 17.93
CA GLN A 112 -17.11 3.05 18.77
C GLN A 112 -17.51 1.78 17.97
N SER A 113 -18.05 1.97 16.77
CA SER A 113 -18.50 0.88 15.90
C SER A 113 -17.46 0.47 14.86
N PHE A 114 -16.31 1.16 14.81
CA PHE A 114 -15.30 0.96 13.78
C PHE A 114 -14.79 -0.49 13.71
N ASN A 115 -14.38 -1.08 14.83
CA ASN A 115 -13.82 -2.44 14.84
C ASN A 115 -14.82 -3.48 14.31
N THR A 116 -16.07 -3.41 14.76
CA THR A 116 -17.14 -4.28 14.22
C THR A 116 -17.32 -4.06 12.72
N TRP A 117 -17.33 -2.80 12.29
CA TRP A 117 -17.50 -2.44 10.90
C TRP A 117 -16.34 -2.92 10.01
N ILE A 118 -15.09 -2.68 10.37
CA ILE A 118 -13.93 -3.06 9.55
C ILE A 118 -13.77 -4.59 9.49
N ILE A 119 -14.05 -5.31 10.59
CA ILE A 119 -14.10 -6.78 10.58
C ILE A 119 -15.17 -7.29 9.61
N SER A 120 -16.37 -6.68 9.62
CA SER A 120 -17.41 -7.07 8.65
C SER A 120 -16.97 -6.87 7.20
N ARG A 121 -16.16 -5.84 6.92
CA ARG A 121 -15.60 -5.59 5.58
C ARG A 121 -14.54 -6.61 5.21
N MET A 122 -13.64 -6.96 6.13
CA MET A 122 -12.66 -8.03 5.94
C MET A 122 -13.35 -9.36 5.60
N LEU A 123 -14.43 -9.71 6.29
CA LEU A 123 -15.18 -10.97 6.05
C LEU A 123 -16.00 -10.97 4.76
N GLN A 124 -16.40 -9.79 4.27
CA GLN A 124 -17.16 -9.66 3.02
C GLN A 124 -16.27 -9.65 1.77
N ASP A 125 -14.98 -9.32 1.94
CA ASP A 125 -14.00 -9.31 0.85
C ASP A 125 -13.91 -10.70 0.19
N LYS A 126 -13.84 -10.73 -1.13
CA LYS A 126 -13.79 -11.95 -1.94
C LYS A 126 -12.38 -12.31 -2.39
N GLY A 127 -11.43 -11.39 -2.24
CA GLY A 127 -10.00 -11.62 -2.41
C GLY A 127 -9.33 -11.74 -1.05
N THR A 128 -8.17 -11.09 -0.89
CA THR A 128 -7.56 -10.92 0.42
C THR A 128 -7.58 -9.45 0.80
N PRO A 129 -8.27 -9.08 1.89
CA PRO A 129 -8.33 -7.69 2.33
C PRO A 129 -6.94 -7.20 2.77
N VAL A 130 -6.54 -6.04 2.28
CA VAL A 130 -5.31 -5.35 2.69
C VAL A 130 -5.71 -4.10 3.45
N TYR A 131 -5.39 -4.08 4.74
CA TYR A 131 -5.73 -3.01 5.67
C TYR A 131 -4.46 -2.34 6.21
N THR A 132 -4.48 -1.01 6.31
CA THR A 132 -3.35 -0.21 6.79
C THR A 132 -3.58 0.21 8.23
N ILE A 133 -2.53 0.09 9.04
CA ILE A 133 -2.45 0.49 10.45
C ILE A 133 -1.22 1.39 10.61
N HIS A 134 -1.34 2.46 11.40
CA HIS A 134 -0.24 3.37 11.72
C HIS A 134 0.23 3.12 13.15
N ALA A 135 1.55 3.01 13.34
CA ALA A 135 2.10 2.74 14.66
C ALA A 135 1.86 3.92 15.61
N GLU A 136 1.95 5.14 15.10
CA GLU A 136 1.82 6.38 15.85
C GLU A 136 0.37 6.70 16.28
N VAL A 137 -0.63 6.17 15.57
CA VAL A 137 -2.05 6.37 15.90
C VAL A 137 -2.61 5.12 16.58
N GLU A 138 -2.79 4.03 15.84
CA GLU A 138 -3.40 2.81 16.35
C GLU A 138 -2.50 2.06 17.33
N GLY A 139 -1.18 2.17 17.21
CA GLY A 139 -0.22 1.54 18.12
C GLY A 139 0.02 2.29 19.44
N ILE A 140 -0.36 3.57 19.54
CA ILE A 140 -0.13 4.40 20.74
C ILE A 140 -1.45 5.00 21.24
N VAL A 141 -1.98 6.01 20.54
CA VAL A 141 -3.16 6.78 20.99
C VAL A 141 -4.43 5.92 21.04
N HIS A 142 -4.54 4.95 20.14
CA HIS A 142 -5.67 4.04 20.05
C HIS A 142 -5.31 2.59 20.37
N GLN A 143 -4.23 2.36 21.14
CA GLN A 143 -3.76 1.02 21.51
C GLN A 143 -4.89 0.09 22.02
N PRO A 144 -5.79 0.50 22.95
CA PRO A 144 -6.85 -0.39 23.41
C PRO A 144 -7.84 -0.78 22.30
N LEU A 145 -8.09 0.11 21.34
CA LEU A 145 -8.95 -0.20 20.18
C LEU A 145 -8.23 -1.15 19.22
N PHE A 146 -6.92 -1.01 19.06
CA PHE A 146 -6.14 -1.94 18.25
C PHE A 146 -6.08 -3.34 18.87
N GLU A 147 -5.90 -3.44 20.19
CA GLU A 147 -5.97 -4.72 20.92
C GLU A 147 -7.34 -5.40 20.75
N ASP A 148 -8.44 -4.65 20.90
CA ASP A 148 -9.79 -5.15 20.66
C ASP A 148 -10.00 -5.61 19.20
N LEU A 149 -9.44 -4.89 18.22
CA LEU A 149 -9.48 -5.30 16.82
C LEU A 149 -8.80 -6.66 16.61
N LEU A 150 -7.62 -6.88 17.21
CA LEU A 150 -6.88 -8.14 17.08
C LEU A 150 -7.63 -9.32 17.73
N VAL A 151 -8.25 -9.10 18.90
CA VAL A 151 -9.07 -10.12 19.57
C VAL A 151 -10.27 -10.48 18.71
N ARG A 152 -11.01 -9.49 18.19
CA ARG A 152 -12.17 -9.73 17.31
C ARG A 152 -11.78 -10.41 16.01
N ALA A 153 -10.66 -10.02 15.41
CA ALA A 153 -10.15 -10.65 14.19
C ALA A 153 -9.89 -12.14 14.42
N ARG A 154 -9.20 -12.49 15.52
CA ARG A 154 -8.97 -13.87 15.91
C ARG A 154 -10.28 -14.63 16.13
N ASP A 155 -11.21 -14.04 16.88
CA ASP A 155 -12.49 -14.69 17.22
C ASP A 155 -13.40 -14.86 15.98
N ALA A 156 -13.24 -14.01 14.97
CA ALA A 156 -13.87 -14.12 13.66
C ALA A 156 -13.14 -15.08 12.70
N GLY A 157 -12.05 -15.71 13.12
CA GLY A 157 -11.26 -16.65 12.30
C GLY A 157 -10.35 -15.99 11.26
N ILE A 158 -10.06 -14.69 11.39
CA ILE A 158 -9.15 -13.97 10.49
C ILE A 158 -7.70 -14.33 10.83
N THR A 159 -6.92 -14.66 9.80
CA THR A 159 -5.47 -14.90 9.91
C THR A 159 -4.72 -13.78 9.22
N PHE A 160 -3.71 -13.23 9.91
CA PHE A 160 -2.80 -12.24 9.33
C PHE A 160 -1.62 -12.94 8.66
N CYS A 161 -1.22 -12.43 7.49
CA CYS A 161 -0.02 -12.87 6.79
C CYS A 161 0.80 -11.64 6.34
N PRO A 162 2.12 -11.80 6.19
CA PRO A 162 2.96 -10.86 5.44
C PRO A 162 2.42 -10.63 4.03
N LEU A 163 2.43 -9.38 3.56
CA LEU A 163 1.89 -9.04 2.24
C LEU A 163 2.55 -9.84 1.11
N GLY A 164 3.86 -10.10 1.19
CA GLY A 164 4.56 -10.90 0.19
C GLY A 164 4.05 -12.34 0.03
N GLU A 165 3.28 -12.88 0.98
CA GLU A 165 2.60 -14.19 0.85
C GLU A 165 1.36 -14.15 -0.05
N LEU A 166 0.84 -12.96 -0.37
CA LEU A 166 -0.30 -12.79 -1.28
C LEU A 166 0.10 -12.85 -2.75
N LEU A 167 1.40 -12.79 -3.06
CA LEU A 167 1.87 -12.90 -4.44
C LEU A 167 1.60 -14.30 -4.98
N PRO A 168 1.04 -14.43 -6.19
CA PRO A 168 0.93 -15.71 -6.85
C PRO A 168 2.32 -16.24 -7.24
N THR A 169 2.44 -17.55 -7.42
CA THR A 169 3.68 -18.19 -7.92
C THR A 169 4.13 -17.64 -9.27
N SER A 170 3.17 -17.20 -10.11
CA SER A 170 3.42 -16.60 -11.41
C SER A 170 2.86 -15.17 -11.44
N PRO A 171 3.59 -14.15 -10.93
CA PRO A 171 3.12 -12.76 -10.95
C PRO A 171 2.72 -12.25 -12.35
N GLU A 172 3.24 -12.86 -13.41
CA GLU A 172 2.94 -12.56 -14.81
C GLU A 172 1.49 -12.84 -15.19
N SER A 173 0.78 -13.69 -14.42
CA SER A 173 -0.64 -13.95 -14.63
C SER A 173 -1.55 -12.87 -14.06
N LEU A 174 -1.01 -11.91 -13.30
CA LEU A 174 -1.79 -10.81 -12.74
C LEU A 174 -2.30 -9.90 -13.87
N PRO A 175 -3.51 -9.31 -13.71
CA PRO A 175 -4.06 -8.40 -14.69
C PRO A 175 -3.16 -7.18 -14.87
N LEU A 176 -3.07 -6.69 -16.11
CA LEU A 176 -2.38 -5.45 -16.43
C LEU A 176 -3.29 -4.25 -16.17
N VAL A 177 -2.82 -3.32 -15.33
CA VAL A 177 -3.66 -2.23 -14.82
C VAL A 177 -2.83 -0.95 -14.72
N LEU A 178 -3.46 0.22 -14.89
CA LEU A 178 -2.79 1.50 -14.73
C LEU A 178 -2.81 1.95 -13.27
N ILE A 179 -1.77 2.68 -12.86
CA ILE A 179 -1.80 3.48 -11.63
C ILE A 179 -1.96 4.93 -12.03
N VAL A 180 -3.12 5.51 -11.71
CA VAL A 180 -3.44 6.90 -12.00
C VAL A 180 -3.63 7.68 -10.73
N ARG A 181 -3.47 9.00 -10.81
CA ARG A 181 -3.75 9.87 -9.67
C ARG A 181 -5.25 10.00 -9.47
N GLY A 182 -5.73 9.64 -8.29
CA GLY A 182 -7.12 9.82 -7.88
C GLY A 182 -7.22 10.50 -6.53
N HIS A 183 -8.45 10.70 -6.07
CA HIS A 183 -8.76 11.25 -4.76
C HIS A 183 -9.79 10.34 -4.07
N ILE A 184 -9.66 10.20 -2.75
CA ILE A 184 -10.63 9.51 -1.91
C ILE A 184 -11.22 10.55 -0.94
N PRO A 185 -12.55 10.59 -0.75
CA PRO A 185 -13.16 11.45 0.25
C PRO A 185 -12.52 11.26 1.63
N GLY A 186 -12.26 12.36 2.33
CA GLY A 186 -11.63 12.33 3.67
C GLY A 186 -10.10 12.30 3.67
N ARG A 187 -9.43 12.13 2.51
CA ARG A 187 -7.97 12.22 2.41
C ARG A 187 -7.51 13.48 1.68
N GLU A 188 -6.41 14.05 2.18
CA GLU A 188 -5.77 15.21 1.55
C GLU A 188 -4.85 14.79 0.38
N GLY A 189 -5.00 15.50 -0.74
CA GLY A 189 -4.19 15.33 -1.94
C GLY A 189 -4.46 14.03 -2.71
N TRP A 190 -3.71 13.85 -3.80
CA TRP A 190 -3.91 12.75 -4.73
C TRP A 190 -3.21 11.47 -4.28
N LEU A 191 -3.77 10.31 -4.58
CA LEU A 191 -3.14 9.01 -4.34
C LEU A 191 -3.07 8.18 -5.62
N GLY A 192 -2.20 7.18 -5.63
CA GLY A 192 -2.17 6.18 -6.67
C GLY A 192 -3.41 5.29 -6.57
N CYS A 193 -4.23 5.29 -7.61
CA CYS A 193 -5.43 4.47 -7.72
C CYS A 193 -5.25 3.44 -8.83
N GLN A 194 -5.63 2.20 -8.53
CA GLN A 194 -5.83 1.15 -9.51
C GLN A 194 -6.93 1.56 -10.49
N GLN A 195 -6.62 1.66 -11.78
CA GLN A 195 -7.58 1.92 -12.84
C GLN A 195 -7.41 0.90 -13.96
N ALA A 196 -8.48 0.17 -14.28
CA ALA A 196 -8.49 -0.78 -15.39
C ALA A 196 -7.95 -0.11 -16.66
N ALA A 197 -6.99 -0.77 -17.31
CA ALA A 197 -6.54 -0.33 -18.62
C ALA A 197 -7.72 -0.48 -19.58
N SER A 198 -8.22 0.63 -20.14
CA SER A 198 -9.25 0.57 -21.17
C SER A 198 -8.74 -0.28 -22.34
N ALA A 199 -9.53 -1.24 -22.80
CA ALA A 199 -9.26 -1.90 -24.06
C ALA A 199 -9.37 -0.84 -25.17
N SER A 200 -8.24 -0.49 -25.77
CA SER A 200 -8.18 0.28 -27.01
C SER A 200 -8.57 -0.58 -28.20
#